data_AF-A0A4U8SCA2-F1
#
_entry.id   AF-A0A4U8SCA2-F1
#
_cell.length_a   1.000
_cell.length_b   1.000
_cell.length_c   1.000
_cell.angle_alpha   90.00
_cell.angle_beta   90.00
_cell.angle_gamma   90.00
#
_symmetry.space_group_name_H-M   'P 1'
#
loop_
_entity.id
_entity.type
_entity.pdbx_description
1 polymer ?
#
loop_
_entity_poly.entity_id
_entity_poly.type
_entity_poly.pdbx_seq_one_letter_code
_entity_poly.pdbx_strand_id
1 'polypeptide(L)'
;MKKQISILCILVSILSNNIMAADADTSRVNLYRHILQDDKIAKKMFQESARKKYELVGIDYCLKYFKCHSRYYANSLIREMILEKGGGKGGIEEIKNFIEKQFKGGKYAFQDLESCLELYDSPEYQTEIERIVKKYCKECK
;
A
#
# COMPACT_ATOMS: atom_id res chain seq x y z
N MET A 1 -8.13 -27.71 35.83
CA MET A 1 -6.69 -27.39 35.60
C MET A 1 -6.19 -27.70 34.19
N LYS A 2 -6.20 -28.96 33.69
CA LYS A 2 -5.65 -29.29 32.34
C LYS A 2 -6.21 -28.43 31.20
N LYS A 3 -7.53 -28.20 31.18
CA LYS A 3 -8.21 -27.37 30.16
C LYS A 3 -7.78 -25.89 30.19
N GLN A 4 -7.52 -25.33 31.37
CA GLN A 4 -7.06 -23.94 31.52
C GLN A 4 -5.60 -23.77 31.09
N ILE A 5 -4.75 -24.76 31.36
CA ILE A 5 -3.35 -24.77 30.92
C ILE A 5 -3.27 -24.85 29.39
N SER A 6 -4.08 -25.70 28.74
CA SER A 6 -4.14 -25.77 27.27
C SER A 6 -4.62 -24.47 26.63
N ILE A 7 -5.62 -23.80 27.21
CA ILE A 7 -6.09 -22.48 26.74
C ILE A 7 -4.98 -21.43 26.88
N LEU A 8 -4.26 -21.42 28.01
CA LEU A 8 -3.16 -20.50 28.24
C LEU A 8 -2.03 -20.70 27.22
N CYS A 9 -1.64 -21.96 26.93
CA CYS A 9 -0.63 -22.26 25.91
C CYS A 9 -1.05 -21.78 24.52
N ILE A 10 -2.30 -22.01 24.12
CA ILE A 10 -2.82 -21.54 22.82
C ILE A 10 -2.79 -20.01 22.74
N LEU A 11 -3.22 -19.31 23.80
CA LEU A 11 -3.20 -17.85 23.86
C LEU A 11 -1.77 -17.30 23.78
N VAL A 12 -0.83 -17.92 24.51
CA VAL A 12 0.60 -17.55 24.45
C VAL A 12 1.16 -17.75 23.04
N SER A 13 0.87 -18.87 22.37
CA SER A 13 1.31 -19.11 20.99
C SER A 13 0.71 -18.12 19.99
N ILE A 14 -0.57 -17.75 20.15
CA ILE A 14 -1.21 -16.73 19.32
C ILE A 14 -0.57 -15.36 19.54
N LEU A 15 -0.33 -14.99 20.81
CA LEU A 15 0.30 -13.72 21.17
C LEU A 15 1.75 -13.63 20.65
N SER A 16 2.55 -14.69 20.80
CA SER A 16 3.93 -14.71 20.31
C SER A 16 4.01 -14.58 18.79
N ASN A 17 3.11 -15.26 18.06
CA ASN A 17 3.06 -15.17 16.60
C ASN A 17 2.70 -13.75 16.11
N ASN A 18 1.77 -13.09 16.80
CA ASN A 18 1.38 -11.72 16.45
C ASN A 18 2.51 -10.70 16.73
N ILE A 19 3.25 -10.88 17.83
CA ILE A 19 4.41 -10.02 18.17
C ILE A 19 5.51 -10.19 17.10
N MET A 20 5.87 -11.42 16.76
CA MET A 20 6.90 -11.69 15.74
C MET A 20 6.54 -11.11 14.36
N ALA A 21 5.25 -11.14 13.99
CA ALA A 21 4.79 -10.55 12.72
C ALA A 21 4.92 -9.02 12.71
N ALA A 22 4.55 -8.36 13.81
CA ALA A 22 4.67 -6.90 13.93
C ALA A 22 6.13 -6.43 13.92
N ASP A 23 7.03 -7.18 14.57
CA ASP A 23 8.46 -6.91 14.58
C ASP A 23 9.07 -7.06 13.18
N ALA A 24 8.72 -8.14 12.46
CA ALA A 24 9.19 -8.36 11.10
C ALA A 24 8.78 -7.22 10.14
N ASP A 25 7.53 -6.75 10.24
CA ASP A 25 7.04 -5.64 9.43
C ASP A 25 7.73 -4.31 9.76
N THR A 26 7.98 -4.05 11.06
CA THR A 26 8.75 -2.89 11.50
C THR A 26 10.18 -2.93 10.95
N SER A 27 10.86 -4.07 11.03
CA SER A 27 12.19 -4.27 10.47
C SER A 27 12.21 -4.07 8.95
N ARG A 28 11.20 -4.58 8.23
CA ARG A 28 11.07 -4.38 6.78
C ARG A 28 10.92 -2.91 6.42
N VAL A 29 10.05 -2.17 7.09
CA VAL A 29 9.87 -0.73 6.86
C VAL A 29 11.18 0.02 7.12
N ASN A 30 11.89 -0.30 8.21
CA ASN A 30 13.16 0.33 8.56
C ASN A 30 14.24 0.04 7.51
N LEU A 31 14.32 -1.19 7.00
CA LEU A 31 15.24 -1.57 5.94
C LEU A 31 15.01 -0.75 4.68
N TYR A 32 13.76 -0.65 4.21
CA TYR A 32 13.42 0.17 3.04
C TYR A 32 13.72 1.64 3.27
N ARG A 33 13.43 2.16 4.47
CA ARG A 33 13.78 3.54 4.81
C ARG A 33 15.27 3.82 4.66
N HIS A 34 16.13 2.87 5.06
CA HIS A 34 17.57 2.99 4.90
C HIS A 34 18.01 2.85 3.44
N ILE A 35 17.53 1.84 2.71
CA ILE A 35 17.85 1.62 1.29
C ILE A 35 17.48 2.84 0.44
N LEU A 36 16.33 3.44 0.71
CA LEU A 36 15.81 4.59 -0.03
C LEU A 36 16.46 5.93 0.37
N GLN A 37 17.50 5.94 1.21
CA GLN A 37 18.36 7.11 1.40
C GLN A 37 19.28 7.33 0.19
N ASP A 38 19.53 6.30 -0.61
CA ASP A 38 20.24 6.44 -1.89
C ASP A 38 19.24 6.83 -2.99
N ASP A 39 19.35 8.07 -3.46
CA ASP A 39 18.49 8.63 -4.51
C ASP A 39 18.54 7.84 -5.82
N LYS A 40 19.70 7.24 -6.18
CA LYS A 40 19.81 6.42 -7.39
C LYS A 40 19.03 5.13 -7.24
N ILE A 41 19.10 4.50 -6.06
CA ILE A 41 18.31 3.29 -5.77
C ILE A 41 16.82 3.63 -5.76
N ALA A 42 16.43 4.69 -5.06
CA ALA A 42 15.04 5.13 -4.98
C ALA A 42 14.45 5.42 -6.37
N LYS A 43 15.18 6.19 -7.19
CA LYS A 43 14.78 6.50 -8.56
C LYS A 43 14.68 5.25 -9.43
N LYS A 44 15.64 4.33 -9.35
CA LYS A 44 15.61 3.06 -10.10
C LYS A 44 14.40 2.20 -9.71
N MET A 45 14.17 2.01 -8.41
CA MET A 45 13.03 1.23 -7.91
C MET A 45 11.70 1.85 -8.34
N PHE A 46 11.58 3.18 -8.31
CA PHE A 46 10.43 3.89 -8.85
C PHE A 46 10.27 3.63 -10.35
N GLN A 47 11.33 3.82 -11.14
CA GLN A 47 11.32 3.64 -12.59
C GLN A 47 10.89 2.23 -13.04
N GLU A 48 11.29 1.21 -12.30
CA GLU A 48 10.99 -0.19 -12.61
C GLU A 48 9.58 -0.63 -12.21
N SER A 49 8.88 0.15 -11.39
CA SER A 49 7.64 -0.33 -10.75
C SER A 49 6.54 0.72 -10.56
N ALA A 50 6.70 1.92 -11.14
CA ALA A 50 5.80 3.04 -10.93
C ALA A 50 4.34 2.68 -11.21
N ARG A 51 4.04 2.09 -12.38
CA ARG A 51 2.67 1.70 -12.76
C ARG A 51 2.02 0.83 -11.69
N LYS A 52 2.61 -0.34 -11.41
CA LYS A 52 2.09 -1.29 -10.42
C LYS A 52 1.98 -0.70 -9.01
N LYS A 53 2.91 0.18 -8.61
CA LYS A 53 2.86 0.80 -7.28
C LYS A 53 1.74 1.81 -7.17
N TYR A 54 1.52 2.62 -8.20
CA TYR A 54 0.41 3.56 -8.25
C TYR A 54 -0.96 2.84 -8.24
N GLU A 55 -1.09 1.77 -9.02
CA GLU A 55 -2.27 0.88 -8.98
C GLU A 55 -2.56 0.36 -7.56
N LEU A 56 -1.53 -0.10 -6.85
CA LEU A 56 -1.69 -0.64 -5.49
C LEU A 56 -1.93 0.45 -4.43
N VAL A 57 -1.39 1.65 -4.62
CA VAL A 57 -1.69 2.80 -3.74
C VAL A 57 -3.19 3.10 -3.75
N GLY A 58 -3.85 2.94 -4.90
CA GLY A 58 -5.28 3.16 -4.96
C GLY A 58 -6.08 2.16 -4.15
N ILE A 59 -5.77 0.86 -4.29
CA ILE A 59 -6.38 -0.19 -3.46
C ILE A 59 -6.11 0.08 -1.97
N ASP A 60 -4.85 0.37 -1.63
CA ASP A 60 -4.44 0.61 -0.24
C ASP A 60 -5.24 1.78 0.38
N TYR A 61 -5.47 2.83 -0.41
CA TYR A 61 -6.25 3.98 0.02
C TYR A 61 -7.73 3.63 0.19
N CYS A 62 -8.32 2.98 -0.80
CA CYS A 62 -9.73 2.58 -0.81
C CYS A 62 -10.09 1.68 0.38
N LEU A 63 -9.23 0.70 0.69
CA LEU A 63 -9.41 -0.26 1.77
C LEU A 63 -8.86 0.22 3.12
N LYS A 64 -8.28 1.42 3.18
CA LYS A 64 -7.61 1.99 4.36
C LYS A 64 -6.48 1.11 4.92
N TYR A 65 -5.73 0.44 4.05
CA TYR A 65 -4.58 -0.39 4.44
C TYR A 65 -3.41 0.40 5.01
N PHE A 66 -3.36 1.71 4.79
CA PHE A 66 -2.41 2.62 5.43
C PHE A 66 -2.65 2.85 6.93
N LYS A 67 -3.66 2.20 7.54
CA LYS A 67 -3.86 2.23 8.99
C LYS A 67 -2.99 1.18 9.68
N CYS A 68 -2.31 1.58 10.77
CA CYS A 68 -1.37 0.75 11.56
C CYS A 68 -1.89 -0.65 11.95
N HIS A 69 -3.20 -0.82 12.14
CA HIS A 69 -3.81 -2.11 12.50
C HIS A 69 -4.05 -3.04 11.30
N SER A 70 -3.75 -2.61 10.08
CA SER A 70 -3.86 -3.44 8.89
C SER A 70 -2.66 -4.36 8.77
N ARG A 71 -2.90 -5.65 8.47
CA ARG A 71 -1.86 -6.61 8.07
C ARG A 71 -1.11 -6.20 6.79
N TYR A 72 -1.61 -5.21 6.06
CA TYR A 72 -1.01 -4.67 4.85
C TYR A 72 -0.31 -3.32 5.06
N TYR A 73 -0.27 -2.81 6.30
CA TYR A 73 0.27 -1.50 6.63
C TYR A 73 1.71 -1.32 6.15
N ALA A 74 2.59 -2.27 6.47
CA ALA A 74 3.99 -2.21 6.06
C ALA A 74 4.16 -2.18 4.54
N ASN A 75 3.39 -3.01 3.82
CA ASN A 75 3.43 -3.04 2.36
C ASN A 75 2.95 -1.72 1.74
N SER A 76 1.87 -1.15 2.29
CA SER A 76 1.33 0.13 1.87
C SER A 76 2.35 1.26 2.10
N LEU A 77 2.95 1.32 3.30
CA LEU A 77 3.96 2.32 3.64
C LEU A 77 5.20 2.20 2.76
N ILE A 78 5.70 0.98 2.52
CA ILE A 78 6.85 0.74 1.65
C ILE A 78 6.57 1.19 0.21
N ARG A 79 5.36 0.96 -0.31
CA ARG A 79 4.96 1.45 -1.63
C ARG A 79 5.00 2.96 -1.72
N GLU A 80 4.36 3.66 -0.77
CA GLU A 80 4.38 5.12 -0.73
C GLU A 80 5.81 5.65 -0.59
N MET A 81 6.65 5.07 0.27
CA MET A 81 8.06 5.48 0.42
C MET A 81 8.84 5.39 -0.91
N ILE A 82 8.69 4.31 -1.67
CA ILE A 82 9.41 4.15 -2.95
C ILE A 82 8.94 5.20 -3.96
N LEU A 83 7.63 5.41 -4.06
CA LEU A 83 7.05 6.43 -4.94
C LEU A 83 7.51 7.83 -4.53
N GLU A 84 7.42 8.19 -3.26
CA GLU A 84 7.81 9.50 -2.74
C GLU A 84 9.29 9.80 -2.98
N LYS A 85 10.17 8.87 -2.58
CA LYS A 85 11.62 9.04 -2.71
C LYS A 85 12.08 9.00 -4.16
N GLY A 86 11.36 8.31 -5.03
CA GLY A 86 11.64 8.28 -6.48
C GLY A 86 11.17 9.53 -7.24
N GLY A 87 10.45 10.47 -6.61
CA GLY A 87 9.91 11.68 -7.25
C GLY A 87 8.43 11.59 -7.65
N GLY A 88 7.75 10.52 -7.27
CA GLY A 88 6.35 10.23 -7.59
C GLY A 88 5.31 10.73 -6.58
N LYS A 89 5.70 11.57 -5.60
CA LYS A 89 4.79 12.04 -4.52
C LYS A 89 3.49 12.65 -5.05
N GLY A 90 3.55 13.53 -6.05
CA GLY A 90 2.36 14.16 -6.62
C GLY A 90 1.37 13.16 -7.23
N GLY A 91 1.88 12.05 -7.80
CA GLY A 91 1.02 10.98 -8.32
C GLY A 91 0.23 10.25 -7.23
N ILE A 92 0.78 10.10 -6.02
CA ILE A 92 0.05 9.52 -4.88
C ILE A 92 -1.17 10.39 -4.54
N GLU A 93 -0.97 11.70 -4.45
CA GLU A 93 -2.03 12.66 -4.13
C GLU A 93 -3.12 12.66 -5.21
N GLU A 94 -2.75 12.61 -6.49
CA GLU A 94 -3.70 12.53 -7.60
C GLU A 94 -4.55 11.25 -7.56
N ILE A 95 -3.97 10.09 -7.25
CA ILE A 95 -4.72 8.83 -7.13
C ILE A 95 -5.72 8.88 -5.97
N LYS A 96 -5.28 9.36 -4.80
CA LYS A 96 -6.16 9.50 -3.63
C LYS A 96 -7.35 10.42 -3.96
N ASN A 97 -7.09 11.53 -4.62
CA ASN A 97 -8.14 12.46 -5.08
C ASN A 97 -9.07 11.86 -6.13
N PHE A 98 -8.53 11.09 -7.09
CA PHE A 98 -9.34 10.40 -8.09
C PHE A 98 -10.31 9.42 -7.41
N ILE A 99 -9.80 8.60 -6.50
CA ILE A 99 -10.61 7.65 -5.72
C ILE A 99 -11.73 8.40 -5.01
N GLU A 100 -11.41 9.42 -4.21
CA GLU A 100 -12.45 10.17 -3.50
C GLU A 100 -13.58 10.68 -4.39
N LYS A 101 -13.27 11.12 -5.62
CA LYS A 101 -14.29 11.57 -6.58
C LYS A 101 -15.20 10.42 -7.02
N GLN A 102 -14.64 9.24 -7.27
CA GLN A 102 -15.42 8.06 -7.67
C GLN A 102 -16.40 7.63 -6.58
N PHE A 103 -16.00 7.71 -5.30
CA PHE A 103 -16.83 7.35 -4.16
C PHE A 103 -17.85 8.43 -3.78
N LYS A 104 -17.49 9.72 -3.89
CA LYS A 104 -18.44 10.84 -3.68
C LYS A 104 -19.54 10.90 -4.74
N GLY A 105 -19.26 10.41 -5.95
CA GLY A 105 -20.25 10.29 -7.03
C GLY A 105 -21.25 9.14 -6.85
N GLY A 106 -21.12 8.31 -5.81
CA GLY A 106 -22.01 7.18 -5.54
C GLY A 106 -21.82 5.98 -6.46
N LYS A 107 -20.80 5.99 -7.34
CA LYS A 107 -20.51 4.89 -8.28
C LYS A 107 -19.97 3.64 -7.57
N TYR A 108 -19.28 3.82 -6.43
CA TYR A 108 -18.65 2.76 -5.65
C TYR A 108 -18.81 3.02 -4.14
N ALA A 109 -18.65 2.00 -3.29
CA ALA A 109 -18.71 2.12 -1.82
C ALA A 109 -17.32 2.04 -1.15
N PHE A 110 -16.95 3.05 -0.34
CA PHE A 110 -15.60 3.13 0.24
C PHE A 110 -15.38 2.02 1.26
N GLN A 111 -14.18 1.43 1.31
CA GLN A 111 -13.83 0.26 2.14
C GLN A 111 -14.56 -1.04 1.83
N ASP A 112 -15.44 -1.05 0.82
CA ASP A 112 -16.02 -2.28 0.32
C ASP A 112 -15.03 -2.95 -0.63
N LEU A 113 -14.74 -4.23 -0.39
CA LEU A 113 -13.70 -4.95 -1.13
C LEU A 113 -14.07 -5.09 -2.60
N GLU A 114 -15.32 -5.45 -2.88
CA GLU A 114 -15.84 -5.62 -4.24
C GLU A 114 -15.76 -4.29 -4.99
N SER A 115 -16.31 -3.21 -4.42
CA SER A 115 -16.24 -1.87 -5.01
C SER A 115 -14.82 -1.39 -5.29
N CYS A 116 -13.87 -1.62 -4.37
CA CYS A 116 -12.47 -1.23 -4.58
C CYS A 116 -11.80 -2.05 -5.70
N LEU A 117 -12.14 -3.33 -5.84
CA LEU A 117 -11.62 -4.19 -6.91
C LEU A 117 -12.26 -3.87 -8.26
N GLU A 118 -13.57 -3.61 -8.30
CA GLU A 118 -14.27 -3.15 -9.51
C GLU A 118 -13.67 -1.84 -10.03
N LEU A 119 -13.39 -0.89 -9.13
CA LEU A 119 -12.70 0.34 -9.52
C LEU A 119 -11.28 0.05 -10.01
N TYR A 120 -10.53 -0.84 -9.36
CA TYR A 120 -9.17 -1.20 -9.76
C TYR A 120 -9.12 -1.80 -11.17
N ASP A 121 -10.07 -2.69 -11.51
CA ASP A 121 -10.15 -3.32 -12.82
C ASP A 121 -10.77 -2.41 -13.89
N SER A 122 -11.27 -1.22 -13.50
CA SER A 122 -12.00 -0.33 -14.39
C SER A 122 -11.07 0.36 -15.42
N PRO A 123 -11.50 0.51 -16.68
CA PRO A 123 -10.73 1.23 -17.70
C PRO A 123 -10.42 2.67 -17.31
N GLU A 124 -11.31 3.34 -16.58
CA GLU A 124 -11.13 4.72 -16.11
C GLU A 124 -9.99 4.82 -15.10
N TYR A 125 -9.90 3.86 -14.17
CA TYR A 125 -8.79 3.81 -13.22
C TYR A 125 -7.47 3.51 -13.93
N GLN A 126 -7.44 2.52 -14.81
CA GLN A 126 -6.24 2.15 -15.56
C GLN A 126 -5.73 3.31 -16.44
N THR A 127 -6.65 4.05 -17.08
CA THR A 127 -6.31 5.25 -17.86
C THR A 127 -5.73 6.35 -16.97
N GLU A 128 -6.30 6.55 -15.78
CA GLU A 128 -5.79 7.54 -14.82
C GLU A 128 -4.40 7.18 -14.32
N ILE A 129 -4.14 5.90 -14.03
CA ILE A 129 -2.80 5.40 -13.68
C ILE A 129 -1.82 5.70 -14.81
N GLU A 130 -2.15 5.38 -16.06
CA GLU A 130 -1.26 5.65 -17.19
C GLU A 130 -0.96 7.14 -17.37
N ARG A 131 -1.97 8.01 -17.18
CA ARG A 131 -1.79 9.46 -17.20
C ARG A 131 -0.81 9.91 -16.11
N ILE A 132 -0.96 9.40 -14.89
CA ILE A 132 -0.12 9.76 -13.74
C ILE A 132 1.31 9.26 -13.93
N VAL A 133 1.51 8.01 -14.36
CA VAL A 133 2.84 7.46 -14.67
C VAL A 133 3.53 8.33 -15.72
N LYS A 134 2.87 8.66 -16.83
CA LYS A 134 3.44 9.52 -17.89
C LYS A 134 3.80 10.93 -17.39
N LYS A 135 3.02 11.47 -16.44
CA LYS A 135 3.26 12.80 -15.86
C LYS A 135 4.50 12.83 -14.96
N TYR A 136 4.64 11.84 -14.07
CA TYR A 136 5.70 11.83 -13.06
C TYR A 136 6.93 11.02 -13.45
N CYS A 137 6.82 10.19 -14.48
CA CYS A 137 7.91 9.35 -14.94
C CYS A 137 7.73 8.88 -16.39
N LYS A 138 8.15 9.71 -17.34
CA LYS A 138 8.07 9.41 -18.78
C LYS A 138 8.85 8.16 -19.21
N GLU A 139 9.91 7.84 -18.48
CA GLU A 139 10.81 6.71 -18.75
C GLU A 139 10.45 5.45 -17.94
N CYS A 140 9.36 5.48 -17.17
CA CYS A 140 8.95 4.35 -16.34
C CYS A 140 8.35 3.20 -17.14
N LYS A 141 8.51 2.00 -16.58
CA LYS A 141 7.72 0.82 -16.95
C LYS A 141 6.34 0.83 -16.29
#